data_AF-A0A9D4FVQ0-F1
#
_entry.id   AF-A0A9D4FVQ0-F1
#
_cell.length_a   1.000
_cell.length_b   1.000
_cell.length_c   1.000
_cell.angle_alpha   90.00
_cell.angle_beta   90.00
_cell.angle_gamma   90.00
#
_symmetry.space_group_name_H-M   'P 1'
#
loop_
_entity.id
_entity.type
_entity.pdbx_description
1 polymer ?
#
loop_
_entity_poly.entity_id
_entity_poly.type
_entity_poly.pdbx_seq_one_letter_code
_entity_poly.pdbx_strand_id
1 'polypeptide(L)'
;MSCICKFFVLFFISQNSLTDLINKLQVAKPHFVRCIKPNTSKEAFKFVPDYVLAQLRYTGISETVKIRKFGYALRVTYHEFLVRRVQSWFRFM
;
A
#
# COMPACT_ATOMS: atom_id res chain seq x y z
N MET A 1 -13.00 13.08 -2.55
CA MET A 1 -12.43 11.92 -3.29
C MET A 1 -11.92 10.91 -2.27
N SER A 2 -12.83 10.47 -1.42
CA SER A 2 -12.54 9.95 -0.09
C SER A 2 -13.37 8.67 0.05
N CYS A 3 -12.76 7.59 0.53
CA CYS A 3 -13.44 6.38 1.03
C CYS A 3 -13.90 5.29 0.05
N ILE A 4 -13.04 4.77 -0.84
CA ILE A 4 -13.37 3.49 -1.54
C ILE A 4 -12.44 2.32 -1.14
N CYS A 5 -11.29 2.55 -0.49
CA CYS A 5 -10.40 1.45 -0.08
C CYS A 5 -10.66 0.90 1.35
N LYS A 6 -11.86 1.10 1.89
CA LYS A 6 -12.29 0.53 3.17
C LYS A 6 -13.53 -0.31 2.92
N PHE A 7 -13.38 -1.62 3.08
CA PHE A 7 -14.37 -2.68 3.30
C PHE A 7 -14.31 -3.77 2.23
N PHE A 8 -13.89 -4.95 2.67
CA PHE A 8 -13.84 -6.16 1.89
C PHE A 8 -15.22 -6.59 1.37
N VAL A 9 -16.34 -6.27 2.03
CA VAL A 9 -17.68 -6.72 1.61
C VAL A 9 -18.73 -5.79 2.22
N LEU A 10 -19.37 -4.90 1.45
CA LEU A 10 -20.69 -4.36 1.81
C LEU A 10 -21.61 -4.44 0.59
N PHE A 11 -22.08 -5.67 0.37
CA PHE A 11 -23.47 -6.00 0.04
C PHE A 11 -24.10 -5.35 -1.22
N PHE A 12 -23.93 -6.03 -2.36
CA PHE A 12 -24.99 -6.36 -3.34
C PHE A 12 -25.56 -5.36 -4.39
N ILE A 13 -25.13 -4.09 -4.52
CA ILE A 13 -25.94 -3.14 -5.33
C ILE A 13 -25.42 -2.72 -6.73
N SER A 14 -24.19 -3.01 -7.18
CA SER A 14 -23.75 -2.63 -8.56
C SER A 14 -22.72 -3.58 -9.22
N GLN A 15 -23.09 -4.85 -9.44
CA GLN A 15 -22.12 -5.89 -9.84
C GLN A 15 -21.43 -5.66 -11.20
N ASN A 16 -22.10 -5.14 -12.23
CA ASN A 16 -21.54 -5.23 -13.59
C ASN A 16 -20.45 -4.18 -13.88
N SER A 17 -20.69 -2.90 -13.58
CA SER A 17 -19.72 -1.82 -13.84
C SER A 17 -18.49 -1.89 -12.91
N LEU A 18 -18.67 -2.39 -11.70
CA LEU A 18 -17.62 -2.49 -10.70
C LEU A 18 -16.70 -3.70 -10.95
N THR A 19 -17.26 -4.81 -11.46
CA THR A 19 -16.48 -5.99 -11.86
C THR A 19 -15.57 -5.69 -13.04
N ASP A 20 -16.06 -4.93 -14.03
CA ASP A 20 -15.25 -4.51 -15.19
C ASP A 20 -14.06 -3.64 -14.76
N LEU A 21 -14.27 -2.74 -13.80
CA LEU A 21 -13.20 -1.92 -13.23
C LEU A 21 -12.17 -2.76 -12.43
N ILE A 22 -12.63 -3.74 -11.63
CA ILE A 22 -11.73 -4.64 -10.89
C ILE A 22 -10.89 -5.47 -11.86
N ASN A 23 -11.50 -6.03 -12.91
CA ASN A 23 -10.80 -6.81 -13.92
C ASN A 23 -9.69 -5.98 -14.59
N LYS A 24 -9.98 -4.72 -14.94
CA LYS A 24 -8.98 -3.79 -15.49
C LYS A 24 -7.85 -3.48 -14.49
N LEU A 25 -8.18 -3.33 -13.20
CA LEU A 25 -7.18 -3.07 -12.15
C LEU A 25 -6.32 -4.29 -11.82
N GLN A 26 -6.83 -5.52 -12.01
CA GLN A 26 -6.08 -6.76 -11.78
C GLN A 26 -5.00 -7.03 -12.83
N VAL A 27 -5.21 -6.57 -14.06
CA VAL A 27 -4.22 -6.69 -15.14
C VAL A 27 -3.02 -5.75 -14.92
N ALA A 28 -3.24 -4.62 -14.24
CA ALA A 28 -2.20 -3.65 -13.94
C ALA A 28 -1.40 -4.01 -12.67
N LYS A 29 -0.16 -3.53 -12.58
CA LYS A 29 0.66 -3.65 -11.36
C LYS A 29 0.07 -2.75 -10.26
N PRO A 30 -0.43 -3.30 -9.13
CA PRO A 30 -1.12 -2.49 -8.14
C PRO A 30 -0.13 -1.73 -7.25
N HIS A 31 -0.35 -0.42 -7.12
CA HIS A 31 0.35 0.46 -6.19
C HIS A 31 -0.61 0.87 -5.06
N PHE A 32 -0.26 0.55 -3.81
CA PHE A 32 -1.12 0.80 -2.65
C PHE A 32 -0.58 1.96 -1.81
N VAL A 33 -1.39 3.02 -1.66
CA VAL A 33 -1.10 4.17 -0.77
C VAL A 33 -2.20 4.24 0.29
N ARG A 34 -1.82 4.33 1.56
CA ARG A 34 -2.74 4.48 2.69
C ARG A 34 -2.53 5.83 3.36
N CYS A 35 -3.57 6.65 3.39
CA CYS A 35 -3.55 7.94 4.08
C CYS A 35 -3.86 7.75 5.57
N ILE A 36 -3.09 8.41 6.43
CA ILE A 36 -3.24 8.40 7.90
C ILE A 36 -3.47 9.83 8.35
N LYS A 37 -4.46 10.02 9.24
CA LYS A 37 -4.81 11.35 9.72
C LYS A 37 -4.06 11.60 11.04
N PRO A 38 -3.25 12.67 11.17
CA PRO A 38 -2.40 12.87 12.34
C PRO A 38 -3.18 13.29 13.59
N ASN A 39 -4.34 13.95 13.44
CA ASN A 39 -5.18 14.40 14.55
C ASN A 39 -6.67 14.45 14.17
N THR A 40 -7.57 14.50 15.16
CA THR A 40 -9.02 14.58 14.91
C THR A 40 -9.46 16.02 14.60
N SER A 41 -8.85 17.02 15.23
CA SER A 41 -9.19 18.45 15.16
C SER A 41 -8.87 19.13 13.81
N LYS A 42 -8.19 18.44 12.89
CA LYS A 42 -7.67 18.98 11.61
C LYS A 42 -6.71 20.17 11.78
N GLU A 43 -6.06 20.27 12.94
CA GLU A 43 -5.08 21.32 13.21
C GLU A 43 -3.75 21.00 12.51
N ALA A 44 -3.09 22.03 11.98
CA ALA A 44 -1.76 21.89 11.42
C ALA A 44 -0.74 21.55 12.53
N PHE A 45 0.29 20.78 12.19
CA PHE A 45 1.42 20.41 13.07
C PHE A 45 1.07 19.63 14.35
N LYS A 46 -0.19 19.23 14.55
CA LYS A 46 -0.60 18.40 15.69
C LYS A 46 -0.58 16.91 15.34
N PHE A 47 0.16 16.13 16.10
CA PHE A 47 0.20 14.67 15.96
C PHE A 47 -0.27 14.02 17.25
N VAL A 48 -1.27 13.14 17.16
CA VAL A 48 -1.83 12.40 18.30
C VAL A 48 -1.44 10.92 18.15
N PRO A 49 -0.44 10.44 18.91
CA PRO A 49 0.11 9.10 18.74
C PRO A 49 -0.92 7.99 18.90
N ASP A 50 -1.76 8.04 19.93
CA ASP A 50 -2.77 6.99 20.21
C ASP A 50 -3.80 6.87 19.10
N TYR A 51 -4.20 8.02 18.53
CA TYR A 51 -5.12 8.07 17.41
C TYR A 51 -4.50 7.42 16.18
N VAL A 52 -3.26 7.77 15.84
CA VAL A 52 -2.55 7.19 14.70
C VAL A 52 -2.26 5.70 14.92
N LEU A 53 -1.90 5.28 16.14
CA LEU A 53 -1.71 3.87 16.49
C LEU A 53 -2.99 3.06 16.30
N ALA A 54 -4.13 3.57 16.77
CA ALA A 54 -5.42 2.95 16.52
C ALA A 54 -5.69 2.83 15.01
N GLN A 55 -5.35 3.87 14.22
CA GLN A 55 -5.44 3.82 12.77
C GLN A 55 -4.60 2.72 12.14
N LEU A 56 -3.33 2.59 12.54
CA LEU A 56 -2.44 1.56 12.02
C LEU A 56 -2.95 0.15 12.32
N ARG A 57 -3.50 -0.06 13.53
CA ARG A 57 -4.07 -1.36 13.97
C ARG A 57 -5.32 -1.73 13.19
N TYR A 58 -6.32 -0.85 13.12
CA TYR A 58 -7.57 -1.21 12.42
C TYR A 58 -7.41 -1.28 10.89
N THR A 59 -6.45 -0.54 10.32
CA THR A 59 -6.17 -0.60 8.87
C THR A 59 -5.32 -1.81 8.48
N GLY A 60 -4.77 -2.54 9.45
CA GLY A 60 -3.90 -3.68 9.21
C GLY A 60 -2.53 -3.30 8.62
N ILE A 61 -2.10 -2.04 8.75
CA ILE A 61 -0.82 -1.58 8.21
C ILE A 61 0.34 -2.23 8.99
N SER A 62 0.20 -2.38 10.30
CA SER A 62 1.18 -3.10 11.14
C SER A 62 1.43 -4.53 10.65
N GLU A 63 0.36 -5.24 10.33
CA GLU A 63 0.36 -6.63 9.85
C GLU A 63 0.94 -6.69 8.44
N THR A 64 0.53 -5.77 7.56
CA THR A 64 1.04 -5.67 6.20
C THR A 64 2.53 -5.42 6.17
N VAL A 65 3.04 -4.55 7.06
CA VAL A 65 4.49 -4.29 7.20
C VAL A 65 5.22 -5.54 7.68
N LYS A 66 4.67 -6.28 8.67
CA LYS A 66 5.26 -7.54 9.13
C LYS A 66 5.35 -8.56 7.98
N ILE A 67 4.26 -8.78 7.25
CA ILE A 67 4.24 -9.71 6.10
C ILE A 67 5.26 -9.30 5.04
N ARG A 68 5.33 -8.01 4.69
CA ARG A 68 6.31 -7.50 3.71
C ARG A 68 7.75 -7.58 4.19
N LYS A 69 7.99 -7.56 5.50
CA LYS A 69 9.33 -7.74 6.09
C LYS A 69 9.79 -9.20 6.04
N PHE A 70 8.88 -10.15 6.25
CA PHE A 70 9.19 -11.58 6.11
C PHE A 70 9.27 -12.02 4.64
N GLY A 71 8.65 -11.28 3.72
CA GLY A 71 8.77 -11.48 2.28
C GLY A 71 9.88 -10.63 1.63
N TYR A 72 10.15 -10.90 0.35
CA TYR A 72 11.02 -10.05 -0.46
C TYR A 72 10.25 -8.82 -0.96
N ALA A 73 10.65 -7.63 -0.51
CA ALA A 73 10.02 -6.37 -0.91
C ALA A 73 10.25 -6.03 -2.39
N LEU A 74 11.35 -6.51 -2.96
CA LEU A 74 11.74 -6.29 -4.35
C LEU A 74 11.45 -7.53 -5.17
N ARG A 75 10.61 -7.39 -6.21
CA ARG A 75 10.38 -8.42 -7.23
C ARG A 75 11.05 -7.96 -8.51
N VAL A 76 12.32 -8.33 -8.69
CA VAL A 76 13.10 -8.08 -9.91
C VAL A 76 13.34 -9.38 -10.64
N THR A 77 13.46 -9.28 -11.96
CA THR A 77 13.89 -10.42 -12.77
C THR A 77 15.36 -10.74 -12.52
N TYR A 78 15.79 -11.97 -12.82
CA TYR A 78 17.18 -12.37 -12.67
C TYR A 78 18.14 -11.47 -13.46
N HIS A 79 17.75 -11.09 -14.68
CA HIS A 79 18.54 -10.20 -15.53
C HIS A 79 18.71 -8.80 -14.92
N GLU A 80 17.62 -8.18 -14.42
CA GLU A 80 17.68 -6.89 -13.73
C GLU A 80 18.53 -6.96 -12.45
N PHE A 81 18.47 -8.08 -11.72
CA PHE A 81 19.27 -8.28 -10.53
C PHE A 81 20.77 -8.28 -10.84
N LEU A 82 21.18 -8.95 -11.92
CA LEU A 82 22.57 -8.96 -12.38
C LEU A 82 23.04 -7.57 -12.82
N VAL A 83 22.28 -6.90 -13.67
CA VAL A 83 22.63 -5.55 -14.16
C VAL A 83 22.79 -4.57 -12.99
N ARG A 84 21.90 -4.62 -12.01
CA ARG A 84 21.94 -3.72 -10.85
C ARG A 84 23.12 -4.01 -9.92
N ARG A 85 23.55 -5.27 -9.77
CA ARG A 85 24.81 -5.61 -9.06
C ARG A 85 26.03 -5.10 -9.80
N VAL A 86 26.09 -5.27 -11.12
CA VAL A 86 27.22 -4.83 -11.95
C VAL A 86 27.33 -3.30 -11.96
N GLN A 87 26.22 -2.57 -12.09
CA GLN A 87 26.20 -1.09 -12.03
C GLN A 87 26.50 -0.53 -10.63
N SER A 88 26.03 -1.19 -9.57
CA SER A 88 26.31 -0.74 -8.20
C SER A 88 27.79 -0.94 -7.82
N TRP A 89 28.47 -1.95 -8.39
CA TRP A 89 29.92 -2.12 -8.27
C TRP A 89 30.70 -1.11 -9.12
N PHE A 90 30.27 -0.86 -10.36
CA PHE A 90 30.92 0.10 -11.26
C PHE A 90 30.80 1.58 -10.83
N ARG A 91 29.87 1.90 -9.93
CA ARG A 91 29.67 3.26 -9.40
C ARG A 91 30.36 3.48 -8.04
N PHE A 92 30.94 2.43 -7.45
CA PHE A 92 31.72 2.47 -6.21
C PHE A 92 33.22 2.15 -6.41
N MET A 93 33.66 2.04 -7.67
CA MET A 93 35.06 2.04 -8.10
C MET A 93 35.33 3.32 -8.90
#